data_AF-A0A7S4PF43-F1
#
_entry.id   AF-A0A7S4PF43-F1
#
_cell.length_a   1.000
_cell.length_b   1.000
_cell.length_c   1.000
_cell.angle_alpha   90.00
_cell.angle_beta   90.00
_cell.angle_gamma   90.00
#
_symmetry.space_group_name_H-M   'P 1'
#
loop_
_entity.id
_entity.type
_entity.pdbx_description
1 polymer ?
#
loop_
_entity_poly.entity_id
_entity_poly.type
_entity_poly.pdbx_seq_one_letter_code
_entity_poly.pdbx_strand_id
1 'polypeptide(L)'
;MLRGIKDSKKMTEEEREACYETLTQSKKVTIGVSVIEHEVIDEINILQATMLGMSSAVKQLEEPPDFVLVDGNRCPSDLSAPSQAIVKGDSKCMAIAAASIIAKVTRDRIMKEHHERWPVYDFAQHKGYGTSRHVAAISKHGPCPIHRKTFEPIKSLLAAEGEGEEEEEEAEEKARGKRRKNRAGGNNL
;
A
#
# COMPACT_ATOMS: atom_id res chain seq x y z
N MET A 1 5.10 -32.95 -1.48
CA MET A 1 5.42 -31.86 -2.42
C MET A 1 4.12 -31.19 -2.79
N LEU A 2 3.96 -29.88 -2.52
CA LEU A 2 2.80 -29.12 -2.97
C LEU A 2 2.92 -28.95 -4.50
N ARG A 3 2.09 -29.66 -5.27
CA ARG A 3 2.13 -29.61 -6.73
C ARG A 3 1.49 -28.30 -7.21
N GLY A 4 2.04 -27.69 -8.26
CA GLY A 4 1.45 -26.52 -8.92
C GLY A 4 1.99 -25.16 -8.46
N ILE A 5 2.77 -25.10 -7.38
CA ILE A 5 3.39 -23.84 -6.93
C ILE A 5 4.50 -23.43 -7.88
N LYS A 6 4.35 -22.24 -8.48
CA LYS A 6 5.34 -21.58 -9.35
C LYS A 6 5.40 -20.10 -8.96
N ASP A 7 6.26 -19.34 -9.64
CA ASP A 7 6.26 -17.87 -9.58
C ASP A 7 4.83 -17.34 -9.78
N SER A 8 4.29 -16.66 -8.76
CA SER A 8 2.89 -16.22 -8.71
C SER A 8 2.53 -15.29 -9.85
N LYS A 9 3.51 -14.58 -10.44
CA LYS A 9 3.32 -13.69 -11.60
C LYS A 9 3.13 -14.45 -12.90
N LYS A 10 3.53 -15.73 -12.94
CA LYS A 10 3.36 -16.63 -14.09
C LYS A 10 2.12 -17.51 -14.01
N MET A 11 1.32 -17.34 -12.96
CA MET A 11 0.07 -18.06 -12.75
C MET A 11 -1.12 -17.20 -13.16
N THR A 12 -2.21 -17.83 -13.58
CA THR A 12 -3.50 -17.12 -13.72
C THR A 12 -4.09 -16.76 -12.35
N GLU A 13 -5.15 -15.95 -12.33
CA GLU A 13 -5.84 -15.64 -11.08
C GLU A 13 -6.47 -16.89 -10.47
N GLU A 14 -7.10 -17.72 -11.30
CA GLU A 14 -7.73 -18.98 -10.91
C GLU A 14 -6.73 -19.98 -10.35
N GLU A 15 -5.55 -20.10 -10.97
CA GLU A 15 -4.48 -20.96 -10.49
C GLU A 15 -3.94 -20.50 -9.12
N ARG A 16 -3.81 -19.18 -8.92
CA ARG A 16 -3.38 -18.62 -7.63
C ARG A 16 -4.42 -18.87 -6.55
N GLU A 17 -5.70 -18.66 -6.84
CA GLU A 17 -6.81 -18.91 -5.92
C GLU A 17 -6.87 -20.39 -5.52
N ALA A 18 -6.78 -21.31 -6.47
CA ALA A 18 -6.75 -22.76 -6.16
C ALA A 18 -5.54 -23.14 -5.28
N CYS A 19 -4.37 -22.54 -5.54
CA CYS A 19 -3.19 -22.75 -4.70
C CYS A 19 -3.34 -22.13 -3.31
N TYR A 20 -3.95 -20.95 -3.20
CA TYR A 20 -4.25 -20.31 -1.92
C TYR A 20 -5.14 -21.20 -1.04
N GLU A 21 -6.23 -21.74 -1.60
CA GLU A 21 -7.12 -22.67 -0.89
C GLU A 21 -6.38 -23.94 -0.46
N THR A 22 -5.54 -24.50 -1.35
CA THR A 22 -4.73 -25.68 -1.01
C THR A 22 -3.75 -25.41 0.14
N LEU A 23 -3.10 -24.25 0.13
CA LEU A 23 -2.13 -23.86 1.17
C LEU A 23 -2.82 -23.63 2.51
N THR A 24 -3.93 -22.90 2.53
CA THR A 24 -4.66 -22.53 3.76
C THR A 24 -5.41 -23.69 4.41
N GLN A 25 -5.84 -24.70 3.63
CA GLN A 25 -6.49 -25.89 4.16
C GLN A 25 -5.49 -26.99 4.59
N SER A 26 -4.20 -26.83 4.26
CA SER A 26 -3.17 -27.82 4.55
C SER A 26 -2.73 -27.76 6.01
N LYS A 27 -2.98 -28.83 6.77
CA LYS A 27 -2.47 -29.02 8.15
C LYS A 27 -0.94 -29.06 8.28
N LYS A 28 -0.21 -29.06 7.16
CA LYS A 28 1.26 -29.11 7.12
C LYS A 28 1.90 -27.74 6.89
N VAL A 29 1.09 -26.68 6.75
CA VAL A 29 1.56 -25.34 6.44
C VAL A 29 0.94 -24.40 7.46
N THR A 30 1.79 -23.69 8.19
CA THR A 30 1.38 -22.56 9.04
C THR A 30 1.59 -21.27 8.27
N ILE A 31 0.62 -20.37 8.34
CA ILE A 31 0.60 -19.13 7.55
C ILE A 31 0.40 -17.96 8.49
N GLY A 32 1.35 -17.01 8.46
CA GLY A 32 1.19 -15.69 9.04
C GLY A 32 1.01 -14.65 7.93
N VAL A 33 0.13 -13.67 8.13
CA VAL A 33 -0.17 -12.62 7.14
C VAL A 33 -0.25 -11.26 7.83
N SER A 34 0.64 -10.35 7.45
CA SER A 34 0.59 -8.96 7.91
C SER A 34 0.15 -8.03 6.78
N VAL A 35 -0.84 -7.19 7.05
CA VAL A 35 -1.21 -6.04 6.22
C VAL A 35 -0.67 -4.79 6.90
N ILE A 36 0.00 -3.93 6.13
CA ILE A 36 0.51 -2.64 6.61
C ILE A 36 -0.30 -1.54 5.94
N GLU A 37 -0.97 -0.74 6.77
CA GLU A 37 -1.82 0.35 6.32
C GLU A 37 -1.01 1.47 5.65
N HIS A 38 -1.69 2.23 4.79
CA HIS A 38 -1.02 3.25 3.97
C HIS A 38 -0.43 4.38 4.82
N GLU A 39 -1.03 4.72 5.96
CA GLU A 39 -0.51 5.74 6.89
C GLU A 39 0.86 5.35 7.42
N VAL A 40 1.04 4.08 7.80
CA VAL A 40 2.35 3.58 8.24
C VAL A 40 3.34 3.64 7.09
N ILE A 41 2.94 3.28 5.87
CA ILE A 41 3.81 3.38 4.69
C ILE A 41 4.25 4.82 4.42
N ASP A 42 3.33 5.77 4.57
CA ASP A 42 3.60 7.20 4.42
C ASP A 42 4.55 7.72 5.51
N GLU A 43 4.46 7.19 6.74
CA GLU A 43 5.33 7.56 7.86
C GLU A 43 6.75 7.00 7.72
N ILE A 44 6.89 5.69 7.48
CA ILE A 44 8.19 5.00 7.57
C ILE A 44 8.81 4.64 6.22
N ASN A 45 8.18 5.01 5.11
CA ASN A 45 8.49 4.61 3.73
C ASN A 45 8.23 3.12 3.41
N ILE A 46 8.10 2.83 2.11
CA ILE A 46 7.74 1.48 1.62
C ILE A 46 8.76 0.40 1.93
N LEU A 47 10.06 0.73 2.00
CA LEU A 47 11.08 -0.26 2.31
C LEU A 47 10.95 -0.72 3.76
N GLN A 48 10.86 0.22 4.71
CA GLN A 48 10.71 -0.14 6.12
C GLN A 48 9.35 -0.78 6.40
N ALA A 49 8.28 -0.29 5.77
CA ALA A 49 6.96 -0.93 5.86
C ALA A 49 6.98 -2.38 5.34
N THR A 50 7.73 -2.66 4.27
CA THR A 50 7.92 -4.04 3.79
C THR A 50 8.66 -4.88 4.83
N MET A 51 9.74 -4.37 5.43
CA MET A 51 10.48 -5.07 6.49
C MET A 51 9.61 -5.34 7.72
N LEU A 52 8.83 -4.34 8.15
CA LEU A 52 7.85 -4.46 9.23
C LEU A 52 6.80 -5.53 8.91
N GLY A 53 6.21 -5.51 7.70
CA GLY A 53 5.23 -6.50 7.28
C GLY A 53 5.79 -7.92 7.29
N MET A 54 7.03 -8.11 6.82
CA MET A 54 7.70 -9.41 6.86
C MET A 54 7.95 -9.90 8.31
N SER A 55 8.46 -9.04 9.19
CA SER A 55 8.68 -9.37 10.59
C SER A 55 7.37 -9.71 11.31
N SER A 56 6.34 -8.88 11.13
CA SER A 56 5.00 -9.09 11.70
C SER A 56 4.36 -10.38 11.21
N ALA A 57 4.53 -10.75 9.93
CA ALA A 57 4.02 -12.01 9.39
C ALA A 57 4.70 -13.23 10.05
N VAL A 58 6.02 -13.18 10.30
CA VAL A 58 6.73 -14.26 11.01
C VAL A 58 6.25 -14.38 12.46
N LYS A 59 6.00 -13.25 13.15
CA LYS A 59 5.50 -13.23 14.54
C LYS A 59 4.08 -13.79 14.70
N GLN A 60 3.32 -13.92 13.61
CA GLN A 60 1.99 -14.54 13.62
C GLN A 60 2.02 -16.07 13.49
N LEU A 61 3.18 -16.66 13.19
CA LEU A 61 3.29 -18.12 13.16
C LEU A 61 3.10 -18.67 14.58
N GLU A 62 2.28 -19.72 14.70
CA GLU A 62 2.01 -20.39 15.99
C GLU A 62 3.29 -20.90 16.64
N GLU A 63 4.22 -21.41 15.83
CA GLU A 63 5.54 -21.85 16.25
C GLU A 63 6.62 -21.00 15.54
N PRO A 64 7.65 -20.55 16.27
CA PRO A 64 8.75 -19.79 15.67
C PRO A 64 9.52 -20.68 14.69
N PRO A 65 9.86 -20.18 13.49
CA PRO A 65 10.59 -20.97 12.50
C PRO A 65 12.06 -21.13 12.90
N ASP A 66 12.68 -22.26 12.54
CA ASP A 66 14.13 -22.47 12.72
C ASP A 66 14.98 -21.57 11.80
N PHE A 67 14.43 -21.21 10.64
CA PHE A 67 15.11 -20.40 9.63
C PHE A 67 14.11 -19.66 8.72
N VAL A 68 14.44 -18.44 8.31
CA VAL A 68 13.59 -17.62 7.43
C VAL A 68 14.27 -17.33 6.09
N LEU A 69 13.58 -17.66 4.99
CA LEU A 69 14.00 -17.31 3.63
C LEU A 69 13.18 -16.12 3.14
N VAL A 70 13.85 -15.03 2.78
CA VAL A 70 13.24 -13.77 2.35
C VAL A 70 13.44 -13.56 0.86
N ASP A 71 12.40 -13.19 0.11
CA ASP A 71 12.56 -12.77 -1.28
C ASP A 71 13.15 -11.36 -1.35
N GLY A 72 14.29 -11.22 -2.04
CA GLY A 72 14.96 -9.94 -2.22
C GLY A 72 16.42 -9.96 -1.82
N ASN A 73 16.93 -8.81 -1.39
CA ASN A 73 18.34 -8.60 -1.08
C ASN A 73 18.61 -8.19 0.37
N ARG A 74 17.58 -8.14 1.22
CA ARG A 74 17.66 -7.75 2.63
C ARG A 74 16.69 -8.56 3.45
N CYS A 75 17.08 -8.90 4.68
CA CYS A 75 16.20 -9.46 5.69
C CYS A 75 15.77 -8.37 6.68
N PRO A 76 14.59 -8.48 7.31
CA PRO A 76 14.26 -7.66 8.48
C PRO A 76 15.26 -7.92 9.61
N SER A 77 15.73 -6.86 10.26
CA SER A 77 16.77 -6.94 11.29
C SER A 77 16.26 -7.45 12.63
N ASP A 78 14.95 -7.45 12.85
CA ASP A 78 14.29 -7.82 14.11
C ASP A 78 13.69 -9.24 14.09
N LEU A 79 14.03 -10.06 13.09
CA LEU A 79 13.67 -11.48 13.08
C LEU A 79 14.39 -12.21 14.22
N SER A 80 13.65 -12.97 15.02
CA SER A 80 14.19 -13.81 16.08
C SER A 80 14.94 -15.03 15.55
N ALA A 81 14.56 -15.52 14.37
CA ALA A 81 15.17 -16.65 13.71
C ALA A 81 16.29 -16.20 12.74
N PRO A 82 17.34 -17.02 12.54
CA PRO A 82 18.31 -16.82 11.47
C PRO A 82 17.62 -16.67 10.12
N SER A 83 18.13 -15.77 9.27
CA SER A 83 17.48 -15.47 8.00
C SER A 83 18.45 -15.26 6.85
N GLN A 84 17.99 -15.52 5.63
CA GLN A 84 18.74 -15.28 4.41
C GLN A 84 17.85 -14.68 3.32
N ALA A 85 18.35 -13.63 2.68
CA ALA A 85 17.72 -13.04 1.51
C ALA A 85 18.12 -13.80 0.23
N ILE A 86 17.14 -14.07 -0.63
CA ILE A 86 17.33 -14.74 -1.92
C ILE A 86 16.73 -13.85 -3.00
N VAL A 87 17.60 -13.34 -3.88
CA VAL A 87 17.16 -12.57 -5.05
C VAL A 87 16.41 -13.50 -6.02
N LYS A 88 15.18 -13.12 -6.38
CA LYS A 88 14.25 -13.95 -7.18
C LYS A 88 13.92 -15.26 -6.46
N GLY A 89 13.69 -15.16 -5.15
CA GLY A 89 13.44 -16.30 -4.28
C GLY A 89 12.18 -17.06 -4.67
N ASP A 90 11.16 -16.35 -5.18
CA ASP A 90 9.92 -16.92 -5.72
C ASP A 90 10.15 -17.98 -6.82
N SER A 91 11.18 -17.81 -7.65
CA SER A 91 11.55 -18.76 -8.69
C SER A 91 12.47 -19.90 -8.22
N LYS A 92 13.05 -19.78 -7.02
CA LYS A 92 14.13 -20.66 -6.53
C LYS A 92 13.74 -21.49 -5.30
N CYS A 93 12.76 -21.02 -4.53
CA CYS A 93 12.36 -21.61 -3.27
C CYS A 93 10.84 -21.78 -3.23
N MET A 94 10.39 -23.01 -2.96
CA MET A 94 8.95 -23.32 -2.88
C MET A 94 8.25 -22.58 -1.74
N ALA A 95 8.92 -22.39 -0.59
CA ALA A 95 8.34 -21.66 0.54
C ALA A 95 8.13 -20.17 0.20
N ILE A 96 9.10 -19.53 -0.46
CA ILE A 96 8.96 -18.15 -0.94
C ILE A 96 7.85 -18.06 -1.99
N ALA A 97 7.81 -18.99 -2.94
CA ALA A 97 6.75 -19.03 -3.95
C ALA A 97 5.36 -19.14 -3.30
N ALA A 98 5.19 -20.03 -2.33
CA ALA A 98 3.95 -20.18 -1.57
C ALA A 98 3.56 -18.89 -0.82
N ALA A 99 4.51 -18.27 -0.10
CA ALA A 99 4.29 -17.00 0.59
C ALA A 99 3.88 -15.88 -0.39
N SER A 100 4.48 -15.84 -1.58
CA SER A 100 4.11 -14.86 -2.62
C SER A 100 2.68 -15.04 -3.13
N ILE A 101 2.19 -16.29 -3.23
CA ILE A 101 0.80 -16.58 -3.62
C ILE A 101 -0.15 -16.11 -2.52
N ILE A 102 0.13 -16.44 -1.25
CA ILE A 102 -0.67 -15.98 -0.10
C ILE A 102 -0.76 -14.46 -0.09
N ALA A 103 0.39 -13.77 -0.16
CA ALA A 103 0.42 -12.30 -0.16
C ALA A 103 -0.35 -11.71 -1.34
N LYS A 104 -0.18 -12.26 -2.55
CA LYS A 104 -0.81 -11.76 -3.77
C LYS A 104 -2.33 -11.91 -3.73
N VAL A 105 -2.83 -13.10 -3.39
CA VAL A 105 -4.29 -13.35 -3.34
C VAL A 105 -4.94 -12.53 -2.24
N THR A 106 -4.36 -12.50 -1.03
CA THR A 106 -4.89 -11.66 0.06
C THR A 106 -4.98 -10.20 -0.35
N ARG A 107 -3.90 -9.65 -0.92
CA ARG A 107 -3.86 -8.24 -1.36
C ARG A 107 -4.86 -7.96 -2.47
N ASP A 108 -5.02 -8.88 -3.42
CA ASP A 108 -5.98 -8.70 -4.51
C ASP A 108 -7.43 -8.74 -4.03
N ARG A 109 -7.75 -9.59 -3.03
CA ARG A 109 -9.07 -9.63 -2.36
C ARG A 109 -9.36 -8.31 -1.64
N ILE A 110 -8.41 -7.77 -0.86
CA ILE A 110 -8.54 -6.45 -0.21
C ILE A 110 -8.83 -5.34 -1.23
N MET A 111 -8.12 -5.33 -2.37
CA MET A 111 -8.35 -4.31 -3.39
C MET A 111 -9.72 -4.44 -4.09
N LYS A 112 -10.28 -5.65 -4.18
CA LYS A 112 -11.66 -5.86 -4.66
C LYS A 112 -12.68 -5.30 -3.66
N GLU A 113 -12.48 -5.51 -2.36
CA GLU A 113 -13.33 -4.91 -1.32
C GLU A 113 -13.25 -3.37 -1.31
N HIS A 114 -12.06 -2.81 -1.58
CA HIS A 114 -11.91 -1.37 -1.76
C HIS A 114 -12.60 -0.85 -3.01
N HIS A 115 -12.67 -1.65 -4.09
CA HIS A 115 -13.42 -1.28 -5.28
C HIS A 115 -14.91 -1.10 -4.99
N GLU A 116 -15.49 -1.95 -4.14
CA GLU A 116 -16.90 -1.82 -3.74
C GLU A 116 -17.17 -0.49 -3.01
N ARG A 117 -16.21 -0.05 -2.19
CA ARG A 117 -16.29 1.22 -1.45
C ARG A 117 -16.02 2.45 -2.31
N TRP A 118 -15.06 2.36 -3.23
CA TRP A 118 -14.68 3.45 -4.12
C TRP A 118 -14.61 2.99 -5.59
N PRO A 119 -15.78 2.74 -6.22
CA PRO A 119 -15.84 2.13 -7.55
C PRO A 119 -15.23 3.01 -8.64
N VAL A 120 -15.25 4.34 -8.46
CA VAL A 120 -14.72 5.32 -9.43
C VAL A 120 -13.24 5.13 -9.75
N TYR A 121 -12.47 4.51 -8.85
CA TYR A 121 -11.03 4.27 -9.08
C TYR A 121 -10.74 2.95 -9.80
N ASP A 122 -11.70 2.01 -9.90
CA ASP A 122 -11.50 0.72 -10.57
C ASP A 122 -10.40 -0.19 -9.96
N PHE A 123 -10.26 -0.16 -8.63
CA PHE A 123 -9.29 -0.98 -7.91
C PHE A 123 -9.38 -2.48 -8.21
N ALA A 124 -10.55 -3.00 -8.58
CA ALA A 124 -10.74 -4.40 -8.93
C ALA A 124 -9.93 -4.81 -10.17
N GLN A 125 -9.55 -3.89 -11.05
CA GLN A 125 -8.71 -4.21 -12.22
C GLN A 125 -7.22 -4.06 -11.89
N HIS A 126 -6.78 -2.84 -11.60
CA HIS A 126 -5.35 -2.51 -11.46
C HIS A 126 -4.83 -2.62 -10.03
N LYS A 127 -5.65 -3.01 -9.04
CA LYS A 127 -5.21 -3.29 -7.66
C LYS A 127 -4.42 -2.13 -7.04
N GLY A 128 -4.78 -0.88 -7.34
CA GLY A 128 -4.10 0.32 -6.83
C GLY A 128 -2.77 0.67 -7.50
N TYR A 129 -2.30 -0.09 -8.50
CA TYR A 129 -1.12 0.33 -9.29
C TYR A 129 -1.42 1.61 -10.08
N GLY A 130 -0.40 2.46 -10.27
CA GLY A 130 -0.47 3.73 -11.00
C GLY A 130 -0.60 3.56 -12.51
N THR A 131 -1.65 2.85 -12.95
CA THR A 131 -2.00 2.75 -14.38
C THR A 131 -2.55 4.08 -14.88
N SER A 132 -2.53 4.30 -16.19
CA SER A 132 -3.11 5.50 -16.81
C SER A 132 -4.58 5.72 -16.41
N ARG A 133 -5.37 4.63 -16.33
CA ARG A 133 -6.75 4.66 -15.83
C ARG A 133 -6.83 5.15 -14.38
N HIS A 134 -5.97 4.63 -13.52
CA HIS A 134 -5.98 5.00 -12.09
C HIS A 134 -5.57 6.47 -11.89
N VAL A 135 -4.51 6.90 -12.57
CA VAL A 135 -4.05 8.30 -12.54
C VAL A 135 -5.15 9.23 -13.05
N ALA A 136 -5.82 8.89 -14.15
CA ALA A 136 -6.92 9.70 -14.67
C ALA A 136 -8.11 9.79 -13.68
N ALA A 137 -8.44 8.71 -12.98
CA ALA A 137 -9.47 8.71 -11.94
C ALA A 137 -9.08 9.62 -10.77
N ILE A 138 -7.83 9.55 -10.30
CA ILE A 138 -7.30 10.43 -9.24
C ILE A 138 -7.36 11.89 -9.69
N SER A 139 -6.91 12.21 -10.91
CA SER A 139 -6.96 13.59 -11.42
C SER A 139 -8.39 14.14 -11.53
N LYS A 140 -9.39 13.27 -11.77
CA LYS A 140 -10.78 13.68 -11.92
C LYS A 140 -11.54 13.76 -10.59
N HIS A 141 -11.24 12.87 -9.65
CA HIS A 141 -12.02 12.68 -8.43
C HIS A 141 -11.26 13.02 -7.15
N GLY A 142 -9.99 13.40 -7.24
CA GLY A 142 -9.08 13.54 -6.10
C GLY A 142 -8.64 12.18 -5.54
N PRO A 143 -7.68 12.15 -4.61
CA PRO A 143 -7.31 10.94 -3.89
C PRO A 143 -8.38 10.54 -2.85
N CYS A 144 -8.72 9.26 -2.76
CA CYS A 144 -9.53 8.72 -1.66
C CYS A 144 -8.67 8.31 -0.44
N PRO A 145 -9.29 8.00 0.73
CA PRO A 145 -8.58 7.79 1.99
C PRO A 145 -7.45 6.77 1.94
N ILE A 146 -7.59 5.69 1.17
CA ILE A 146 -6.59 4.60 1.12
C ILE A 146 -5.36 4.88 0.24
N HIS A 147 -5.29 6.06 -0.38
CA HIS A 147 -4.15 6.45 -1.19
C HIS A 147 -2.95 6.82 -0.31
N ARG A 148 -1.77 6.34 -0.70
CA ARG A 148 -0.49 6.71 -0.07
C ARG A 148 -0.12 8.12 -0.47
N LYS A 149 -0.18 9.04 0.48
CA LYS A 149 -0.01 10.48 0.24
C LYS A 149 1.42 10.85 -0.13
N THR A 150 2.39 10.02 0.24
CA THR A 150 3.81 10.25 -0.05
C THR A 150 4.23 9.78 -1.46
N PHE A 151 3.34 9.10 -2.19
CA PHE A 151 3.63 8.57 -3.51
C PHE A 151 3.16 9.53 -4.61
N GLU A 152 3.94 9.64 -5.68
CA GLU A 152 3.46 10.28 -6.90
C GLU A 152 2.35 9.46 -7.57
N PRO A 153 1.33 10.10 -8.17
CA PRO A 153 1.15 11.56 -8.32
C PRO A 153 0.43 12.25 -7.15
N ILE A 154 0.00 11.51 -6.12
CA ILE A 154 -0.83 12.02 -5.03
C ILE A 154 -0.10 13.10 -4.24
N LYS A 155 1.19 12.89 -3.98
CA LYS A 155 2.04 13.87 -3.27
C LYS A 155 1.99 15.25 -3.93
N SER A 156 2.18 15.31 -5.25
CA SER A 156 2.13 16.56 -6.00
C SER A 156 0.75 17.20 -6.01
N LEU A 157 -0.31 16.40 -6.08
CA LEU A 157 -1.69 16.90 -6.05
C LEU A 157 -2.04 17.56 -4.71
N LEU A 158 -1.67 16.92 -3.59
CA LEU A 158 -1.93 17.46 -2.26
C LEU A 158 -1.11 18.72 -1.96
N ALA A 159 0.09 18.85 -2.53
CA ALA A 159 0.90 20.06 -2.39
C ALA A 159 0.26 21.26 -3.12
N ALA A 160 -0.27 21.04 -4.32
CA ALA A 160 -0.93 22.09 -5.10
C ALA A 160 -2.26 22.57 -4.47
N GLU A 161 -2.99 21.70 -3.77
CA GLU A 161 -4.19 22.08 -3.02
C GLU A 161 -3.87 23.03 -1.85
N GLY A 162 -2.80 22.74 -1.10
CA GLY A 162 -2.38 23.59 0.03
C GLY A 162 -1.92 24.99 -0.39
N GLU A 163 -1.19 25.11 -1.51
CA GLU A 163 -0.76 26.41 -2.04
C GLU A 163 -1.96 27.29 -2.45
N GLY A 164 -3.01 26.70 -3.03
CA GLY A 164 -4.22 27.43 -3.43
C GLY A 164 -5.04 27.94 -2.22
N GLU A 165 -5.15 27.15 -1.16
CA GLU A 165 -5.85 27.55 0.07
C GLU A 165 -5.12 28.72 0.79
N GLU A 166 -3.78 28.67 0.85
CA GLU A 166 -2.97 29.75 1.42
C GLU A 166 -3.08 31.07 0.62
N GLU A 167 -3.09 30.99 -0.72
CA GLU A 167 -3.28 32.17 -1.58
C GLU A 167 -4.67 32.80 -1.42
N GLU A 168 -5.74 32.00 -1.30
CA GLU A 168 -7.09 32.48 -1.06
C GLU A 168 -7.24 33.15 0.31
N GLU A 169 -6.67 32.55 1.37
CA GLU A 169 -6.71 33.11 2.72
C GLU A 169 -5.96 34.46 2.80
N GLU A 170 -4.77 34.56 2.18
CA GLU A 170 -4.04 35.82 2.08
C GLU A 170 -4.83 36.90 1.32
N ALA A 171 -5.51 36.53 0.24
CA ALA A 171 -6.32 37.46 -0.55
C ALA A 171 -7.52 38.00 0.25
N GLU A 172 -8.20 37.13 1.00
CA GLU A 172 -9.28 37.51 1.91
C GLU A 172 -8.81 38.45 3.02
N GLU A 173 -7.66 38.17 3.64
CA GLU A 173 -7.12 38.99 4.71
C GLU A 173 -6.75 40.40 4.21
N LYS A 174 -6.07 40.48 3.05
CA LYS A 174 -5.76 41.76 2.38
C LYS A 174 -7.03 42.55 2.04
N ALA A 175 -8.11 41.87 1.61
CA ALA A 175 -9.39 42.50 1.33
C ALA A 175 -10.09 43.03 2.60
N ARG A 176 -10.05 42.27 3.71
CA ARG A 176 -10.58 42.70 5.03
C ARG A 176 -9.80 43.90 5.58
N GLY A 177 -8.48 43.92 5.44
CA GLY A 177 -7.60 45.02 5.85
C GLY A 177 -7.89 46.33 5.10
N LYS A 178 -8.10 46.28 3.79
CA LYS A 178 -8.49 47.45 2.97
C LYS A 178 -9.86 48.02 3.36
N ARG A 179 -10.85 47.15 3.64
CA ARG A 179 -12.20 47.58 4.09
C ARG A 179 -12.18 48.29 5.45
N ARG A 180 -11.31 47.87 6.38
CA ARG A 180 -11.13 48.53 7.68
C ARG A 180 -10.51 49.92 7.56
N LYS A 181 -9.50 50.10 6.70
CA LYS A 181 -8.87 51.41 6.46
C LYS A 181 -9.81 52.42 5.80
N ASN A 182 -10.65 51.98 4.85
CA ASN A 182 -11.63 52.88 4.21
C ASN A 182 -12.76 53.35 5.14
N ARG A 183 -13.11 52.57 6.18
CA ARG A 183 -14.07 53.00 7.21
C ARG A 183 -13.49 53.98 8.24
N ALA A 184 -12.18 53.92 8.49
CA ALA A 184 -11.52 54.81 9.45
C ALA A 184 -11.15 56.19 8.87
N GLY A 185 -11.10 56.34 7.54
CA GLY A 185 -10.81 57.61 6.87
C GLY A 185 -12.02 58.50 6.58
N GLY A 186 -13.24 58.06 6.92
CA GLY A 186 -14.49 58.76 6.65
C GLY A 186 -15.10 59.38 7.90
N ASN A 187 -14.43 60.33 8.55
CA ASN A 187 -15.10 61.30 9.41
C ASN A 187 -14.23 62.56 9.53
N ASN A 188 -14.40 63.47 8.58
CA ASN A 188 -13.97 64.86 8.71
C ASN A 188 -15.12 65.72 8.18
N LEU A 189 -15.92 66.24 9.11
CA LEU A 189 -16.82 67.38 8.98
C LEU A 189 -17.08 67.92 10.38
#